data_AF-A0A8T4X189-F1
#
_entry.id   AF-A0A8T4X189-F1
#
_cell.length_a   1.000
_cell.length_b   1.000
_cell.length_c   1.000
_cell.angle_alpha   90.00
_cell.angle_beta   90.00
_cell.angle_gamma   90.00
#
_symmetry.space_group_name_H-M   'P 1'
#
loop_
_entity.id
_entity.type
_entity.pdbx_description
1 polymer ?
#
loop_
_entity_poly.entity_id
_entity_poly.type
_entity_poly.pdbx_seq_one_letter_code
_entity_poly.pdbx_strand_id
1 'polypeptide(L)'
;MQIIQNNLDFLRRYGYSDNIKAEKAIAMLLITRRHELRTIAESVLTHIPGQIILSEWSEFILHMCLDVEECFSIWKGDIEPSQNFYFKSFVILRQFSKGKTSMNQLTHFLNLAYSIAQEFRVIYKRME
;
A
#
# COMPACT_ATOMS: atom_id res chain seq x y z
N MET A 1 13.68 -15.47 -8.10
CA MET A 1 12.70 -16.52 -7.71
C MET A 1 12.39 -16.53 -6.21
N GLN A 2 13.39 -16.35 -5.32
CA GLN A 2 13.18 -16.35 -3.86
C GLN A 2 12.49 -15.10 -3.28
N ILE A 3 12.51 -13.96 -4.00
CA ILE A 3 11.93 -12.68 -3.53
C ILE A 3 10.40 -12.68 -3.68
N ILE A 4 9.86 -13.31 -4.73
CA ILE A 4 8.41 -13.34 -5.03
C ILE A 4 7.64 -14.17 -3.99
N GLN A 5 8.22 -15.27 -3.50
CA GLN A 5 7.58 -16.14 -2.51
C GLN A 5 7.30 -15.42 -1.17
N ASN A 6 8.19 -14.51 -0.75
CA ASN A 6 8.04 -13.74 0.48
C ASN A 6 7.01 -12.59 0.36
N ASN A 7 6.68 -12.15 -0.86
CA ASN A 7 5.79 -11.01 -1.07
C ASN A 7 4.30 -11.40 -1.07
N LEU A 8 3.90 -12.64 -1.29
CA LEU A 8 2.46 -12.99 -1.18
C LEU A 8 2.04 -13.33 0.26
N ASP A 9 2.99 -13.67 1.12
CA ASP A 9 2.71 -13.97 2.52
C ASP A 9 2.28 -12.72 3.33
N PHE A 10 2.62 -11.50 2.91
CA PHE A 10 2.14 -10.30 3.61
C PHE A 10 0.65 -10.05 3.37
N LEU A 11 0.14 -10.35 2.16
CA LEU A 11 -1.26 -10.15 1.79
C LEU A 11 -2.20 -11.00 2.64
N ARG A 12 -1.72 -12.16 3.13
CA ARG A 12 -2.45 -13.00 4.07
C ARG A 12 -2.78 -12.28 5.39
N ARG A 13 -1.93 -11.34 5.83
CA ARG A 13 -2.19 -10.52 7.03
C ARG A 13 -3.44 -9.65 6.87
N TYR A 14 -3.75 -9.28 5.63
CA TYR A 14 -4.93 -8.52 5.24
C TYR A 14 -6.12 -9.39 4.82
N GLY A 15 -6.03 -10.72 5.02
CA GLY A 15 -7.10 -11.66 4.67
C GLY A 15 -7.13 -12.07 3.19
N TYR A 16 -6.09 -11.75 2.41
CA TYR A 16 -5.98 -12.17 1.01
C TYR A 16 -5.13 -13.46 0.93
N SER A 17 -5.79 -14.62 0.97
CA SER A 17 -5.14 -15.93 1.05
C SER A 17 -4.90 -16.61 -0.31
N ASP A 18 -5.70 -16.28 -1.32
CA ASP A 18 -5.55 -16.80 -2.67
C ASP A 18 -4.49 -15.99 -3.44
N ASN A 19 -3.36 -16.64 -3.68
CA ASN A 19 -2.18 -16.08 -4.35
C ASN A 19 -2.44 -15.79 -5.83
N ILE A 20 -3.16 -16.64 -6.54
CA ILE A 20 -3.46 -16.45 -7.98
C ILE A 20 -4.37 -15.24 -8.13
N LYS A 21 -5.38 -15.16 -7.26
CA LYS A 21 -6.31 -14.04 -7.17
C LYS A 21 -5.59 -12.73 -6.84
N ALA A 22 -4.63 -12.78 -5.91
CA ALA A 22 -3.80 -11.64 -5.53
C ALA A 22 -2.94 -11.14 -6.68
N GLU A 23 -2.23 -12.03 -7.37
CA GLU A 23 -1.39 -11.69 -8.52
C GLU A 23 -2.20 -11.03 -9.64
N LYS A 24 -3.36 -11.61 -9.99
CA LYS A 24 -4.29 -11.01 -10.98
C LYS A 24 -4.76 -9.62 -10.54
N ALA A 25 -5.09 -9.45 -9.26
CA ALA A 25 -5.55 -8.18 -8.72
C ALA A 25 -4.45 -7.10 -8.74
N ILE A 26 -3.21 -7.46 -8.39
CA ILE A 26 -2.05 -6.56 -8.47
C ILE A 26 -1.81 -6.17 -9.94
N ALA A 27 -1.84 -7.13 -10.86
CA ALA A 27 -1.65 -6.86 -12.28
C ALA A 27 -2.71 -5.89 -12.82
N MET A 28 -3.97 -6.06 -12.43
CA MET A 28 -5.05 -5.15 -12.82
C MET A 28 -4.86 -3.76 -12.20
N LEU A 29 -4.51 -3.68 -10.92
CA LEU A 29 -4.24 -2.41 -10.22
C LEU A 29 -3.07 -1.65 -10.87
N LEU A 30 -2.04 -2.37 -11.32
CA LEU A 30 -0.89 -1.82 -12.07
C LEU A 30 -1.24 -1.27 -13.45
N ILE A 31 -2.40 -1.67 -13.99
CA ILE A 31 -2.95 -1.12 -15.24
C ILE A 31 -3.79 0.11 -14.92
N THR A 32 -4.67 0.05 -13.91
CA THR A 32 -5.63 1.13 -13.62
C THR A 32 -5.05 2.29 -12.84
N ARG A 33 -4.10 2.05 -11.93
CA ARG A 33 -3.60 3.03 -10.95
C ARG A 33 -2.08 3.23 -10.99
N ARG A 34 -1.48 2.96 -12.15
CA ARG A 34 -0.02 3.05 -12.34
C ARG A 34 0.55 4.41 -11.95
N HIS A 35 -0.11 5.49 -12.38
CA HIS A 35 0.38 6.84 -12.17
C HIS A 35 0.34 7.21 -10.68
N GLU A 36 -0.73 6.86 -9.99
CA GLU A 36 -0.94 7.11 -8.57
C GLU A 36 0.04 6.31 -7.72
N LEU A 37 0.24 5.03 -8.02
CA LEU A 37 1.26 4.20 -7.39
C LEU A 37 2.66 4.82 -7.57
N ARG A 38 2.97 5.29 -8.78
CA ARG A 38 4.23 5.99 -9.06
C ARG A 38 4.37 7.29 -8.27
N THR A 39 3.29 8.07 -8.17
CA THR A 39 3.25 9.33 -7.41
C THR A 39 3.55 9.09 -5.93
N ILE A 40 2.97 8.03 -5.33
CA ILE A 40 3.31 7.63 -3.95
C ILE A 40 4.76 7.17 -3.87
N ALA A 41 5.22 6.35 -4.81
CA ALA A 41 6.60 5.86 -4.83
C ALA A 41 7.61 7.01 -4.85
N GLU A 42 7.43 8.01 -5.71
CA GLU A 42 8.31 9.18 -5.83
C GLU A 42 8.26 10.07 -4.58
N SER A 43 7.13 10.06 -3.85
CA SER A 43 6.98 10.81 -2.61
C SER A 43 7.65 10.14 -1.41
N VAL A 44 7.57 8.81 -1.33
CA VAL A 44 8.03 8.03 -0.17
C VAL A 44 9.46 7.53 -0.35
N LEU A 45 9.80 7.09 -1.56
CA LEU A 45 11.12 6.57 -1.89
C LEU A 45 12.03 7.74 -2.29
N THR A 46 13.10 7.93 -1.52
CA THR A 46 14.10 8.99 -1.78
C THR A 46 14.81 8.80 -3.12
N HIS A 47 14.92 7.55 -3.58
CA HIS A 47 15.43 7.18 -4.89
C HIS A 47 14.55 6.03 -5.38
N ILE A 48 13.94 6.17 -6.55
CA ILE A 48 13.52 5.03 -7.34
C ILE A 48 14.74 4.71 -8.21
N PRO A 49 15.53 3.66 -7.90
CA PRO A 49 16.62 3.30 -8.77
C PRO A 49 16.00 3.00 -10.14
N GLY A 50 16.50 3.63 -11.20
CA GLY A 50 15.99 3.43 -12.57
C GLY A 50 16.07 1.99 -13.08
N GLN A 51 16.61 1.07 -12.27
CA GLN A 51 16.76 -0.37 -12.50
C GLN A 51 15.79 -1.24 -11.67
N ILE A 52 14.99 -0.69 -10.74
CA ILE A 52 13.97 -1.51 -10.05
C ILE A 52 12.82 -1.78 -11.01
N ILE A 53 12.52 -3.06 -11.20
CA ILE A 53 11.43 -3.54 -12.05
C ILE A 53 10.11 -2.99 -11.50
N LEU A 54 9.23 -2.53 -12.40
CA LEU A 54 7.94 -1.91 -12.07
C LEU A 54 7.09 -2.74 -11.09
N SER A 55 7.22 -4.07 -11.13
CA SER A 55 6.54 -5.00 -10.24
C SER A 55 7.06 -4.93 -8.79
N GLU A 56 8.36 -4.82 -8.57
CA GLU A 56 8.96 -4.98 -7.23
C GLU A 56 8.63 -3.80 -6.30
N TRP A 57 8.70 -2.56 -6.79
CA TRP A 57 8.30 -1.42 -5.96
C TRP A 57 6.78 -1.29 -5.84
N SER A 58 6.01 -1.75 -6.83
CA SER A 58 4.55 -1.64 -6.78
C SER A 58 3.92 -2.46 -5.64
N GLU A 59 4.47 -3.64 -5.35
CA GLU A 59 4.03 -4.48 -4.24
C GLU A 59 4.38 -3.84 -2.89
N PHE A 60 5.58 -3.26 -2.77
CA PHE A 60 5.98 -2.50 -1.58
C PHE A 60 5.06 -1.30 -1.33
N ILE A 61 4.74 -0.55 -2.39
CA ILE A 61 3.82 0.59 -2.28
C ILE A 61 2.40 0.12 -1.95
N LEU A 62 1.94 -0.98 -2.53
CA LEU A 62 0.64 -1.58 -2.19
C LEU A 62 0.58 -1.99 -0.72
N HIS A 63 1.64 -2.59 -0.19
CA HIS A 63 1.73 -2.91 1.24
C HIS A 63 1.58 -1.65 2.10
N MET A 64 2.29 -0.57 1.76
CA MET A 64 2.12 0.71 2.45
C MET A 64 0.69 1.28 2.32
N CYS A 65 0.02 1.06 1.19
CA CYS A 65 -1.36 1.48 1.01
C CYS A 65 -2.32 0.70 1.92
N LEU A 66 -2.13 -0.62 2.03
CA LEU A 66 -2.91 -1.48 2.93
C LEU A 66 -2.64 -1.14 4.40
N ASP A 67 -1.39 -0.81 4.75
CA ASP A 67 -1.01 -0.30 6.06
C ASP A 67 -1.77 0.99 6.44
N VAL A 68 -1.92 1.92 5.49
CA VAL A 68 -2.68 3.16 5.68
C VAL A 68 -4.17 2.85 5.88
N GLU A 69 -4.74 1.92 5.12
CA GLU A 69 -6.14 1.53 5.25
C GLU A 69 -6.46 0.90 6.60
N GLU A 70 -5.60 0.01 7.07
CA GLU A 70 -5.71 -0.57 8.42
C GLU A 70 -5.61 0.54 9.48
N CYS A 71 -4.66 1.47 9.34
CA CYS A 71 -4.52 2.56 10.31
C CYS A 71 -5.75 3.48 10.36
N PHE A 72 -6.33 3.79 9.19
CA PHE A 72 -7.56 4.57 9.11
C PHE A 72 -8.73 3.85 9.76
N SER A 73 -8.85 2.55 9.53
CA SER A 73 -9.88 1.71 10.17
C SER A 73 -9.76 1.71 11.70
N ILE A 74 -8.53 1.67 12.22
CA ILE A 74 -8.28 1.75 13.67
C ILE A 74 -8.57 3.16 14.21
N TRP A 75 -8.10 4.23 13.54
CA TRP A 75 -8.38 5.61 13.97
C TRP A 75 -9.87 5.95 13.96
N LYS A 76 -10.64 5.33 13.07
CA LYS A 76 -12.11 5.46 13.02
C LYS A 76 -12.83 4.65 14.10
N GLY A 77 -12.15 3.71 14.74
CA GLY A 77 -12.71 2.79 15.73
C GLY A 77 -13.44 1.58 15.13
N ASP A 78 -13.19 1.27 13.85
CA ASP A 78 -13.77 0.09 13.19
C ASP A 78 -13.03 -1.21 13.59
N ILE A 79 -11.75 -1.10 14.00
CA ILE A 79 -10.86 -2.21 14.36
C ILE A 79 -10.07 -1.83 15.62
N GLU A 80 -9.90 -2.78 16.55
CA GLU A 80 -9.06 -2.59 17.74
C GLU A 80 -7.56 -2.48 17.36
N PRO A 81 -6.79 -1.58 18.00
CA PRO A 81 -5.37 -1.43 17.71
C PRO A 81 -4.58 -2.69 18.10
N SER A 82 -3.74 -3.17 17.19
CA SER A 82 -2.74 -4.20 17.51
C SER A 82 -1.63 -3.65 18.43
N GLN A 83 -0.87 -4.52 19.08
CA GLN A 83 0.22 -4.11 19.99
C GLN A 83 1.23 -3.14 19.34
N ASN A 84 1.48 -3.28 18.03
CA ASN A 84 2.45 -2.48 17.29
C ASN A 84 1.83 -1.29 16.54
N PHE A 85 0.53 -1.05 16.70
CA PHE A 85 -0.24 -0.06 15.94
C PHE A 85 0.38 1.35 16.00
N TYR A 86 0.72 1.82 17.21
CA TYR A 86 1.26 3.18 17.39
C TYR A 86 2.59 3.37 16.66
N PHE A 87 3.47 2.37 16.73
CA PHE A 87 4.74 2.39 16.01
C PHE A 87 4.52 2.36 14.49
N LYS A 88 3.65 1.48 14.01
CA LYS A 88 3.28 1.38 12.59
C LYS A 88 2.71 2.70 12.06
N SER A 89 1.74 3.27 12.77
CA SER A 89 1.13 4.58 12.47
C SER A 89 2.17 5.68 12.40
N PHE A 90 3.09 5.74 13.36
CA PHE A 90 4.17 6.72 13.36
C PHE A 90 5.11 6.56 12.16
N VAL A 91 5.50 5.33 11.82
CA VAL A 91 6.35 5.05 10.66
C VAL A 91 5.67 5.50 9.37
N ILE A 92 4.39 5.16 9.17
CA ILE A 92 3.61 5.60 8.00
C ILE A 92 3.61 7.12 7.91
N LEU A 93 3.19 7.81 8.98
CA LEU A 93 3.13 9.27 9.00
C LEU A 93 4.49 9.90 8.68
N ARG A 94 5.58 9.38 9.26
CA ARG A 94 6.95 9.86 9.01
C ARG A 94 7.37 9.68 7.55
N GLN A 95 7.03 8.55 6.93
CA GLN A 95 7.39 8.29 5.53
C GLN A 95 6.59 9.21 4.59
N PHE A 96 5.28 9.32 4.80
CA PHE A 96 4.42 10.15 3.95
C PHE A 96 4.63 11.66 4.17
N SER A 97 5.10 12.09 5.35
CA SER A 97 5.39 13.50 5.63
C SER A 97 6.72 13.97 5.03
N LYS A 98 7.56 13.05 4.54
CA LYS A 98 8.89 13.39 4.02
C LYS A 98 8.78 14.37 2.85
N GLY A 99 9.49 15.49 2.96
CA GLY A 99 9.50 16.56 1.96
C GLY A 99 8.17 17.32 1.82
N LYS A 100 7.19 17.12 2.72
CA LYS A 100 5.92 17.84 2.74
C LYS A 100 5.99 18.99 3.73
N THR A 101 5.49 20.15 3.32
CA THR A 101 5.55 21.38 4.12
C THR A 101 4.19 21.74 4.73
N SER A 102 3.13 21.01 4.38
CA SER A 102 1.78 21.24 4.92
C SER A 102 1.03 19.94 5.18
N MET A 103 0.09 20.01 6.13
CA MET A 103 -0.83 18.91 6.45
C MET A 103 -1.72 18.53 5.26
N ASN A 104 -2.08 19.50 4.41
CA ASN A 104 -2.88 19.25 3.20
C ASN A 104 -2.14 18.33 2.23
N GLN A 105 -0.83 18.56 2.04
CA GLN A 105 0.00 17.69 1.20
C GLN A 105 0.08 16.27 1.79
N LEU A 106 0.35 16.14 3.10
CA LEU A 106 0.36 14.82 3.76
C LEU A 106 -0.97 14.10 3.58
N THR A 107 -2.08 14.79 3.85
CA THR A 107 -3.45 14.24 3.74
C THR A 107 -3.76 13.79 2.32
N HIS A 108 -3.32 14.54 1.30
CA HIS A 108 -3.48 14.15 -0.10
C HIS A 108 -2.86 12.77 -0.39
N PHE A 109 -1.62 12.53 0.04
CA PHE A 109 -0.96 11.24 -0.19
C PHE A 109 -1.56 10.10 0.65
N LEU A 110 -1.96 10.37 1.89
CA LEU A 110 -2.66 9.36 2.72
C LEU A 110 -4.01 8.97 2.11
N ASN A 111 -4.77 9.94 1.60
CA ASN A 111 -6.04 9.66 0.91
C ASN A 111 -5.82 8.88 -0.40
N LEU A 112 -4.75 9.19 -1.13
CA LEU A 112 -4.38 8.45 -2.34
C LEU A 112 -4.05 6.98 -2.02
N ALA A 113 -3.24 6.76 -0.98
CA ALA A 113 -2.88 5.43 -0.49
C ALA A 113 -4.12 4.64 -0.05
N TYR A 114 -5.00 5.25 0.75
CA TYR A 114 -6.26 4.66 1.16
C TYR A 114 -7.14 4.28 -0.03
N SER A 115 -7.26 5.16 -1.03
CA SER A 115 -8.05 4.91 -2.23
C SER A 115 -7.53 3.73 -3.05
N ILE A 116 -6.20 3.60 -3.20
CA ILE A 116 -5.56 2.46 -3.87
C ILE A 116 -5.85 1.15 -3.12
N ALA A 117 -5.75 1.15 -1.79
CA ALA A 117 -6.06 -0.02 -0.98
C ALA A 117 -7.52 -0.48 -1.13
N GLN A 118 -8.48 0.45 -1.12
CA GLN A 118 -9.89 0.14 -1.36
C GLN A 118 -10.13 -0.43 -2.76
N GLU A 119 -9.49 0.15 -3.79
CA GLU A 119 -9.60 -0.35 -5.15
C GLU A 119 -9.02 -1.75 -5.29
N PHE A 120 -7.84 -2.01 -4.72
CA PHE A 120 -7.26 -3.35 -4.68
C PHE A 120 -8.22 -4.36 -4.04
N ARG A 121 -8.84 -4.02 -2.90
CA ARG A 121 -9.83 -4.88 -2.23
C ARG A 121 -11.02 -5.20 -3.14
N VAL A 122 -11.52 -4.22 -3.89
CA VAL A 122 -12.65 -4.41 -4.83
C VAL A 122 -12.23 -5.28 -6.01
N ILE A 123 -11.06 -5.01 -6.61
CA ILE A 123 -10.50 -5.81 -7.69
C ILE A 123 -10.31 -7.24 -7.23
N TYR A 124 -9.64 -7.44 -6.09
CA TYR A 124 -9.43 -8.76 -5.50
C TYR A 124 -10.76 -9.48 -5.34
N LYS A 125 -11.77 -8.90 -4.68
CA LYS A 125 -13.08 -9.55 -4.51
C LYS A 125 -13.73 -10.03 -5.81
N ARG A 126 -13.52 -9.32 -6.93
CA ARG A 126 -14.08 -9.64 -8.25
C ARG A 126 -13.30 -10.70 -9.02
N MET A 127 -12.06 -10.99 -8.64
CA MET A 127 -11.27 -12.02 -9.29
C MET A 127 -11.82 -13.41 -8.94
N GLU A 128 -12.04 -14.23 -9.95
CA GLU A 128 -12.36 -15.67 -9.81
C GLU A 128 -11.09 -16.50 -9.60
#